data_AF-A0A4P6Q161-F1
#
_entry.id   AF-A0A4P6Q161-F1
#
_cell.length_a   1.000
_cell.length_b   1.000
_cell.length_c   1.000
_cell.angle_alpha   90.00
_cell.angle_beta   90.00
_cell.angle_gamma   90.00
#
_symmetry.space_group_name_H-M   'P 1'
#
loop_
_entity.id
_entity.type
_entity.pdbx_description
1 polymer ?
#
loop_
_entity_poly.entity_id
_entity_poly.type
_entity_poly.pdbx_seq_one_letter_code
_entity_poly.pdbx_strand_id
1 'polypeptide(L)'
;MTSSERRLRPVIDPDLAAEERDLLAAHPGVLVPATAPAPAPTRDAQPSDRRRIPIVLGLLAALVGIAVLTRSPVLILGCLLLLAMAPAGLSGALRPAAREHPAARAARLRHGRYLLAADFDEPCRALLARAQQAADDATASTEELADTGRIEARENTVVLPRQLWDIATTLRSITDLGDRARIVDPALAEEVADLLAERRAAVETARGAIEARVAALERYAAGIAAAARHQRRLDELRRLLHEQEDYRDLLAATAADEHAAADIDRLAERAGLAEEDLAAALQAALREADLLSSGSSPPDPPQATENPEDPENPA
;
A
#
# COMPACT_ATOMS: atom_id res chain seq x y z
N MET A 1 24.54 17.80 -9.91
CA MET A 1 23.95 16.60 -9.29
C MET A 1 22.53 16.47 -9.83
N THR A 2 22.35 15.65 -10.85
CA THR A 2 21.07 15.47 -11.54
C THR A 2 20.21 14.50 -10.74
N SER A 3 18.88 14.66 -10.81
CA SER A 3 17.86 13.86 -10.13
C SER A 3 17.88 12.34 -10.40
N SER A 4 18.89 11.84 -11.11
CA SER A 4 19.19 10.43 -11.40
C SER A 4 20.03 9.73 -10.31
N GLU A 5 20.64 10.48 -9.37
CA GLU A 5 21.04 9.93 -8.06
C GLU A 5 19.82 9.67 -7.15
N ARG A 6 18.70 9.27 -7.77
CA ARG A 6 17.52 8.76 -7.10
C ARG A 6 17.89 7.40 -6.51
N ARG A 7 18.55 7.49 -5.34
CA ARG A 7 19.00 6.46 -4.41
C ARG A 7 18.85 5.04 -4.96
N LEU A 8 19.85 4.58 -5.72
CA LEU A 8 20.07 3.15 -5.94
C LEU A 8 19.87 2.43 -4.61
N ARG A 9 18.86 1.58 -4.53
CA ARG A 9 18.59 0.84 -3.29
C ARG A 9 19.66 -0.23 -3.10
N PRO A 10 20.02 -0.56 -1.86
CA PRO A 10 20.85 -1.72 -1.59
C PRO A 10 20.22 -2.97 -2.22
N VAL A 11 21.03 -3.78 -2.90
CA VAL A 11 20.59 -5.09 -3.39
C VAL A 11 21.00 -6.12 -2.35
N ILE A 12 20.01 -6.82 -1.78
CA ILE A 12 20.23 -7.77 -0.69
C ILE A 12 20.07 -9.17 -1.22
N ASP A 13 20.93 -10.08 -0.76
CA ASP A 13 20.90 -11.49 -1.15
C ASP A 13 19.54 -12.13 -0.79
N PRO A 14 18.79 -12.66 -1.78
CA PRO A 14 17.49 -13.27 -1.54
C PRO A 14 17.56 -14.55 -0.70
N ASP A 15 18.72 -15.20 -0.60
CA ASP A 15 18.94 -16.38 0.25
C ASP A 15 19.09 -16.05 1.74
N LEU A 16 19.05 -14.77 2.12
CA LEU A 16 18.93 -14.37 3.52
C LEU A 16 17.49 -14.55 4.02
N ALA A 17 17.31 -14.76 5.33
CA ALA A 17 15.98 -14.84 5.93
C ALA A 17 15.22 -13.52 5.72
N ALA A 18 13.91 -13.58 5.50
CA ALA A 18 13.09 -12.40 5.21
C ALA A 18 13.25 -11.30 6.26
N GLU A 19 13.22 -11.65 7.54
CA GLU A 19 13.44 -10.72 8.66
C GLU A 19 14.80 -10.01 8.59
N GLU A 20 15.87 -10.71 8.18
CA GLU A 20 17.19 -10.11 8.02
C GLU A 20 17.22 -9.17 6.82
N ARG A 21 16.57 -9.54 5.71
CA ARG A 21 16.50 -8.68 4.51
C ARG A 21 15.75 -7.40 4.81
N ASP A 22 14.61 -7.49 5.48
CA ASP A 22 13.78 -6.33 5.84
C ASP A 22 14.54 -5.42 6.81
N LEU A 23 15.24 -6.00 7.78
CA LEU A 23 16.07 -5.25 8.74
C LEU A 23 17.20 -4.48 8.04
N LEU A 24 17.90 -5.11 7.09
CA LEU A 24 18.97 -4.48 6.32
C LEU A 24 18.43 -3.42 5.35
N ALA A 25 17.30 -3.70 4.69
CA ALA A 25 16.63 -2.78 3.78
C ALA A 25 16.13 -1.51 4.50
N ALA A 26 15.61 -1.66 5.72
CA ALA A 26 15.12 -0.55 6.53
C ALA A 26 16.24 0.37 7.06
N HIS A 27 17.48 -0.13 7.14
CA HIS A 27 18.60 0.61 7.72
C HIS A 27 19.80 0.70 6.75
N PRO A 28 19.64 1.30 5.55
CA PRO A 28 20.72 1.37 4.57
C PRO A 28 21.94 2.16 5.08
N GLY A 29 21.75 3.07 6.03
CA GLY A 29 22.82 3.90 6.60
C GLY A 29 23.81 3.15 7.51
N VAL A 30 23.51 1.91 7.93
CA VAL A 30 24.47 1.09 8.69
C VAL A 30 25.25 0.12 7.80
N LEU A 31 24.91 0.04 6.51
CA LEU A 31 25.54 -0.87 5.57
C LEU A 31 26.91 -0.32 5.14
N VAL A 32 27.90 -1.20 5.14
CA VAL A 32 29.26 -0.89 4.68
C VAL A 32 29.47 -1.53 3.31
N PRO A 33 29.98 -0.81 2.29
CA PRO A 33 30.21 -1.33 0.95
C PRO A 33 31.02 -2.63 1.00
N ALA A 34 30.67 -3.61 0.16
CA ALA A 34 31.35 -4.90 0.10
C ALA A 34 32.81 -4.80 -0.37
N THR A 35 33.20 -3.66 -0.93
CA THR A 35 34.59 -3.30 -1.28
C THR A 35 35.42 -2.81 -0.08
N ALA A 36 34.78 -2.37 1.01
CA ALA A 36 35.44 -1.92 2.22
C ALA A 36 35.67 -3.09 3.19
N PRO A 37 36.64 -3.00 4.12
CA PRO A 37 36.84 -4.04 5.12
C PRO A 37 35.58 -4.22 5.99
N ALA A 38 35.29 -5.47 6.35
CA ALA A 38 34.15 -5.80 7.19
C ALA A 38 34.17 -4.95 8.48
N PRO A 39 33.04 -4.36 8.88
CA PRO A 39 33.00 -3.51 10.06
C PRO A 39 33.45 -4.31 11.29
N ALA A 40 34.43 -3.78 12.01
CA ALA A 40 34.93 -4.42 13.22
C ALA A 40 33.78 -4.56 14.23
N PRO A 41 33.78 -5.62 15.05
CA PRO A 41 32.79 -5.71 16.09
C PRO A 41 32.89 -4.49 16.99
N THR A 42 31.74 -3.89 17.31
CA THR A 42 31.70 -2.92 18.40
C THR A 42 32.28 -3.65 19.59
N ARG A 43 33.41 -3.17 20.09
CA ARG A 43 34.15 -3.81 21.17
C ARG A 43 33.24 -3.73 22.38
N ASP A 44 32.42 -4.76 22.56
CA ASP A 44 31.72 -5.03 23.80
C ASP A 44 32.78 -4.84 24.88
N ALA A 45 32.46 -4.03 25.89
CA ALA A 45 33.26 -3.97 27.09
C ALA A 45 33.46 -5.42 27.53
N GLN A 46 34.67 -5.93 27.25
CA GLN A 46 34.99 -7.34 27.35
C GLN A 46 34.61 -7.77 28.76
N PRO A 47 33.83 -8.86 28.96
CA PRO A 47 33.35 -9.25 30.29
C PRO A 47 34.48 -9.70 31.23
N SER A 48 35.74 -9.52 30.85
CA SER A 48 36.94 -9.84 31.62
C SER A 48 37.11 -8.99 32.88
N ASP A 49 36.40 -7.86 33.03
CA ASP A 49 36.59 -6.98 34.19
C ASP A 49 35.48 -7.08 35.25
N ARG A 50 34.30 -7.63 34.91
CA ARG A 50 33.17 -7.75 35.85
C ARG A 50 33.43 -8.74 36.99
N ARG A 51 34.34 -9.71 36.80
CA ARG A 51 34.76 -10.68 37.84
C ARG A 51 35.77 -10.12 38.84
N ARG A 52 36.47 -9.02 38.54
CA ARG A 52 37.47 -8.42 39.46
C ARG A 52 36.85 -7.47 40.48
N ILE A 53 35.67 -6.91 40.16
CA ILE A 53 34.92 -5.99 41.02
C ILE A 53 34.63 -6.58 42.42
N PRO A 54 34.08 -7.81 42.58
CA PRO A 54 33.83 -8.35 43.93
C PRO A 54 35.12 -8.66 44.70
N ILE A 55 36.22 -9.00 44.02
CA ILE A 55 37.52 -9.28 44.66
C ILE A 55 38.12 -8.00 45.23
N VAL A 56 38.14 -6.92 44.44
CA VAL A 56 38.67 -5.63 44.88
C VAL A 56 37.81 -5.03 46.00
N LEU A 57 36.48 -5.13 45.89
CA LEU A 57 35.56 -4.64 46.92
C LEU A 57 35.71 -5.45 48.23
N GLY A 58 35.85 -6.78 48.13
CA GLY A 58 36.08 -7.65 49.27
C GLY A 58 37.42 -7.36 49.97
N LEU A 59 38.49 -7.13 49.20
CA LEU A 59 39.81 -6.80 49.75
C LEU A 59 39.82 -5.43 50.43
N LEU A 60 39.10 -4.45 49.86
CA LEU A 60 38.96 -3.11 50.44
C LEU A 60 38.12 -3.13 51.72
N ALA A 61 37.03 -3.90 51.77
CA ALA A 61 36.24 -4.12 52.98
C ALA A 61 37.06 -4.81 54.09
N ALA A 62 37.88 -5.80 53.72
CA ALA A 62 38.78 -6.46 54.66
C ALA A 62 39.84 -5.49 55.23
N LEU A 63 40.43 -4.64 54.38
CA LEU A 63 41.42 -3.64 54.79
C LEU A 63 40.82 -2.62 55.78
N VAL A 64 39.58 -2.17 55.53
CA VAL A 64 38.82 -1.29 56.41
C VAL A 64 38.55 -1.96 57.76
N GLY A 65 38.15 -3.25 57.76
CA GLY A 65 37.94 -4.01 59.00
C GLY A 65 39.21 -4.12 59.86
N ILE A 66 40.36 -4.38 59.24
CA ILE A 66 41.66 -4.45 59.92
C ILE A 66 42.08 -3.08 60.49
N ALA A 67 41.82 -2.00 59.75
CA ALA A 67 42.12 -0.63 60.17
C ALA A 67 41.29 -0.20 61.39
N VAL A 68 40.01 -0.59 61.46
CA VAL A 68 39.12 -0.32 62.60
C VAL A 68 39.53 -1.13 63.84
N LEU A 69 39.91 -2.39 63.66
CA LEU A 69 40.32 -3.27 64.76
C LEU A 69 41.63 -2.85 65.42
N THR A 70 42.58 -2.31 64.65
CA THR A 70 43.90 -1.85 65.14
C THR A 70 43.89 -0.43 65.71
N ARG A 71 42.76 0.29 65.63
CA ARG A 71 42.58 1.68 66.10
C ARG A 71 43.65 2.67 65.58
N SER A 72 44.28 2.35 64.45
CA SER A 72 45.33 3.17 63.86
C SER A 72 44.74 4.27 62.99
N PRO A 73 44.91 5.56 63.35
CA PRO A 73 44.34 6.66 62.57
C PRO A 73 44.95 6.77 61.17
N VAL A 74 46.18 6.29 60.98
CA VAL A 74 46.89 6.30 59.68
C VAL A 74 46.26 5.31 58.70
N LEU A 75 45.87 4.12 59.16
CA LEU A 75 45.23 3.11 58.32
C LEU A 75 43.80 3.50 57.95
N ILE A 76 43.08 4.16 58.86
CA ILE A 76 41.73 4.67 58.61
C ILE A 76 41.77 5.74 57.51
N LEU A 77 42.70 6.70 57.59
CA LEU A 77 42.87 7.74 56.58
C LEU A 77 43.24 7.14 55.21
N GLY A 78 44.14 6.15 55.18
CA GLY A 78 44.52 5.45 53.94
C GLY A 78 43.36 4.69 53.28
N CYS A 79 42.53 4.01 54.08
CA CYS A 79 41.33 3.34 53.57
C CYS A 79 40.29 4.31 53.02
N LEU A 80 40.10 5.45 53.69
CA LEU A 80 39.14 6.47 53.29
C LEU A 80 39.56 7.14 51.96
N LEU A 81 40.87 7.34 51.76
CA LEU A 81 41.43 7.87 50.51
C LEU A 81 41.31 6.87 49.35
N LEU A 82 41.51 5.58 49.61
CA LEU A 82 41.26 4.49 48.64
C LEU A 82 39.78 4.39 48.26
N LEU A 83 38.88 4.49 49.25
CA LEU A 83 37.44 4.47 49.02
C LEU A 83 36.96 5.71 48.25
N ALA A 84 37.56 6.88 48.50
CA ALA A 84 37.27 8.12 47.77
C ALA A 84 37.77 8.11 46.31
N MET A 85 38.79 7.30 45.98
CA MET A 85 39.30 7.12 44.61
C MET A 85 38.59 6.00 43.83
N ALA A 86 37.88 5.09 44.50
CA ALA A 86 37.09 4.03 43.89
C ALA A 86 35.98 4.48 42.89
N PRO A 87 35.24 5.60 43.09
CA PRO A 87 34.16 5.98 42.17
C PRO A 87 34.65 6.41 40.78
N ALA A 88 35.91 6.85 40.63
CA ALA A 88 36.48 7.21 39.34
C ALA A 88 36.71 5.98 38.43
N GLY A 89 37.05 4.83 39.02
CA GLY A 89 37.16 3.55 38.29
C GLY A 89 35.80 2.88 38.02
N LEU A 90 34.83 3.04 38.93
CA LEU A 90 33.51 2.41 38.81
C LEU A 90 32.59 3.10 37.80
N SER A 91 32.78 4.42 37.58
CA SER A 91 31.97 5.20 36.64
C SER A 91 32.16 4.80 35.18
N GLY A 92 33.34 4.24 34.82
CA GLY A 92 33.58 3.66 33.49
C GLY A 92 32.92 2.30 33.28
N ALA A 93 32.71 1.53 34.36
CA ALA A 93 32.13 0.18 34.33
C ALA A 93 30.59 0.17 34.33
N LEU A 94 29.96 1.29 34.69
CA LEU A 94 28.51 1.49 34.66
C LEU A 94 28.01 2.19 33.40
N ARG A 95 28.89 2.49 32.42
CA ARG A 95 28.39 2.81 31.09
C ARG A 95 27.62 1.59 30.60
N PRO A 96 26.30 1.70 30.34
CA PRO A 96 25.58 0.59 29.76
C PRO A 96 26.34 0.22 28.49
N ALA A 97 26.82 -1.02 28.41
CA ALA A 97 27.35 -1.55 27.18
C ALA A 97 26.29 -1.27 26.12
N ALA A 98 26.58 -0.32 25.22
CA ALA A 98 25.65 0.08 24.20
C ALA A 98 25.41 -1.18 23.38
N ARG A 99 24.27 -1.84 23.60
CA ARG A 99 23.91 -3.05 22.87
C ARG A 99 23.97 -2.67 21.40
N GLU A 100 24.83 -3.36 20.65
CA GLU A 100 24.95 -3.13 19.23
C GLU A 100 23.56 -3.18 18.60
N HIS A 101 23.22 -2.15 17.82
CA HIS A 101 21.93 -2.08 17.14
C HIS A 101 21.75 -3.34 16.28
N PRO A 102 20.59 -4.02 16.30
CA PRO A 102 20.40 -5.29 15.59
C PRO A 102 20.75 -5.18 14.10
N ALA A 103 20.44 -4.04 13.47
CA ALA A 103 20.81 -3.78 12.08
C ALA A 103 22.33 -3.65 11.87
N ALA A 104 23.07 -3.04 12.79
CA ALA A 104 24.54 -2.92 12.70
C ALA A 104 25.20 -4.30 12.87
N ARG A 105 24.70 -5.10 13.80
CA ARG A 105 25.12 -6.50 13.97
C ARG A 105 24.82 -7.33 12.71
N ALA A 106 23.62 -7.19 12.13
CA ALA A 106 23.24 -7.89 10.91
C ALA A 106 24.12 -7.46 9.72
N ALA A 107 24.35 -6.16 9.55
CA ALA A 107 25.23 -5.62 8.51
C ALA A 107 26.66 -6.17 8.61
N ARG A 108 27.19 -6.29 9.84
CA ARG A 108 28.50 -6.92 10.08
C ARG A 108 28.50 -8.41 9.74
N LEU A 109 27.56 -9.17 10.28
CA LEU A 109 27.51 -10.63 10.12
C LEU A 109 27.20 -11.06 8.69
N ARG A 110 26.46 -10.23 7.95
CA ARG A 110 26.07 -10.47 6.56
C ARG A 110 26.84 -9.60 5.57
N HIS A 111 27.98 -9.04 5.99
CA HIS A 111 28.85 -8.26 5.12
C HIS A 111 29.22 -9.07 3.88
N GLY A 112 29.08 -8.47 2.70
CA GLY A 112 29.25 -9.16 1.41
C GLY A 112 28.03 -9.90 0.89
N ARG A 113 26.93 -10.01 1.67
CA ARG A 113 25.61 -10.52 1.23
C ARG A 113 24.60 -9.40 0.95
N TYR A 114 25.10 -8.19 0.75
CA TYR A 114 24.36 -7.04 0.26
C TYR A 114 25.34 -6.17 -0.54
N LEU A 115 24.82 -5.42 -1.52
CA LEU A 115 25.58 -4.57 -2.43
C LEU A 115 25.03 -3.14 -2.40
N LEU A 116 25.93 -2.16 -2.32
CA LEU A 116 25.60 -0.74 -2.27
C LEU A 116 25.99 -0.04 -3.57
N ALA A 117 25.43 1.14 -3.82
CA ALA A 117 25.80 1.95 -4.99
C ALA A 117 27.31 2.23 -5.09
N ALA A 118 28.00 2.29 -3.95
CA ALA A 118 29.44 2.49 -3.86
C ALA A 118 30.28 1.28 -4.33
N ASP A 119 29.68 0.10 -4.48
CA ASP A 119 30.34 -1.11 -4.97
C ASP A 119 30.40 -1.19 -6.51
N PHE A 120 29.89 -0.18 -7.21
CA PHE A 120 29.77 -0.12 -8.65
C PHE A 120 30.41 1.14 -9.22
N ASP A 121 30.97 1.07 -10.43
CA ASP A 121 31.32 2.25 -11.22
C ASP A 121 30.09 2.89 -11.86
N GLU A 122 30.26 4.07 -12.46
CA GLU A 122 29.14 4.85 -13.00
C GLU A 122 28.30 4.11 -14.06
N PRO A 123 28.90 3.43 -15.06
CA PRO A 123 28.12 2.66 -16.04
C PRO A 123 27.34 1.51 -15.38
N CYS A 124 27.95 0.77 -14.45
CA CYS A 124 27.27 -0.32 -13.75
C CYS A 124 26.15 0.20 -12.84
N ARG A 125 26.33 1.36 -12.19
CA ARG A 125 25.27 2.03 -11.42
C ARG A 125 24.05 2.35 -12.28
N ALA A 126 24.26 2.89 -13.48
CA ALA A 126 23.17 3.23 -14.40
C ALA A 126 22.40 1.97 -14.86
N LEU A 127 23.10 0.87 -15.17
CA LEU A 127 22.48 -0.40 -15.53
C LEU A 127 21.70 -1.02 -14.37
N LEU A 128 22.25 -0.96 -13.15
CA LEU A 128 21.56 -1.46 -11.97
C LEU A 128 20.29 -0.65 -11.68
N ALA A 129 20.32 0.67 -11.83
CA ALA A 129 19.15 1.52 -11.62
C ALA A 129 18.02 1.16 -12.60
N ARG A 130 18.35 0.93 -13.87
CA ARG A 130 17.40 0.45 -14.88
C ARG A 130 16.81 -0.91 -14.53
N ALA A 131 17.64 -1.86 -14.09
CA ALA A 131 17.18 -3.17 -13.66
C ALA A 131 16.25 -3.09 -12.43
N GLN A 132 16.59 -2.25 -11.45
CA GLN A 132 15.76 -2.01 -10.27
C GLN A 132 14.40 -1.43 -10.63
N GLN A 133 14.37 -0.44 -11.53
CA GLN A 133 13.13 0.17 -12.01
C GLN A 133 12.27 -0.84 -12.76
N ALA A 134 12.85 -1.62 -13.67
CA ALA A 134 12.12 -2.63 -14.42
C ALA A 134 11.52 -3.71 -13.49
N ALA A 135 12.26 -4.14 -12.47
CA ALA A 135 11.75 -5.07 -11.46
C ALA A 135 10.59 -4.47 -10.64
N ASP A 136 10.65 -3.19 -10.28
CA ASP A 136 9.58 -2.50 -9.56
C ASP A 136 8.32 -2.37 -10.43
N ASP A 137 8.48 -1.92 -11.67
CA ASP A 137 7.38 -1.77 -12.62
C ASP A 137 6.69 -3.11 -12.89
N ALA A 138 7.47 -4.18 -13.02
CA ALA A 138 6.95 -5.54 -13.17
C ALA A 138 6.19 -5.99 -11.92
N THR A 139 6.72 -5.73 -10.71
CA THR A 139 6.07 -6.11 -9.45
C THR A 139 4.74 -5.37 -9.27
N ALA A 140 4.74 -4.05 -9.43
CA ALA A 140 3.53 -3.24 -9.31
C ALA A 140 2.45 -3.65 -10.31
N SER A 141 2.83 -3.90 -11.57
CA SER A 141 1.89 -4.34 -12.61
C SER A 141 1.38 -5.76 -12.38
N THR A 142 2.18 -6.61 -11.71
CA THR A 142 1.79 -7.98 -11.38
C THR A 142 0.80 -8.01 -10.22
N GLU A 143 1.00 -7.17 -9.20
CA GLU A 143 0.06 -7.02 -8.07
C GLU A 143 -1.32 -6.60 -8.56
N GLU A 144 -1.38 -5.66 -9.51
CA GLU A 144 -2.64 -5.25 -10.15
C GLU A 144 -3.35 -6.42 -10.86
N LEU A 145 -2.59 -7.36 -11.42
CA LEU A 145 -3.12 -8.51 -12.13
C LEU A 145 -3.38 -9.72 -11.23
N ALA A 146 -2.95 -9.69 -9.96
CA ALA A 146 -3.01 -10.84 -9.05
C ALA A 146 -4.44 -11.35 -8.86
N ASP A 147 -5.42 -10.45 -8.75
CA ASP A 147 -6.83 -10.78 -8.54
C ASP A 147 -7.47 -11.49 -9.75
N THR A 148 -6.84 -11.40 -10.93
CA THR A 148 -7.34 -12.06 -12.14
C THR A 148 -6.96 -13.55 -12.22
N GLY A 149 -6.05 -14.03 -11.37
CA GLY A 149 -5.53 -15.39 -11.40
C GLY A 149 -4.72 -15.73 -12.67
N ARG A 150 -4.43 -14.75 -13.53
CA ARG A 150 -3.74 -14.94 -14.82
C ARG A 150 -2.22 -14.87 -14.71
N ILE A 151 -1.70 -14.27 -13.64
CA ILE A 151 -0.26 -14.18 -13.37
C ILE A 151 -0.01 -14.65 -11.94
N GLU A 152 0.92 -15.57 -11.78
CA GLU A 152 1.36 -16.04 -10.46
C GLU A 152 2.25 -14.97 -9.80
N ALA A 153 1.63 -13.98 -9.16
CA ALA A 153 2.34 -12.89 -8.48
C ALA A 153 3.39 -13.38 -7.48
N ARG A 154 3.14 -14.54 -6.87
CA ARG A 154 4.05 -15.20 -5.93
C ARG A 154 5.36 -15.66 -6.57
N GLU A 155 5.33 -16.11 -7.82
CA GLU A 155 6.54 -16.52 -8.54
C GLU A 155 7.46 -15.31 -8.75
N ASN A 156 6.88 -14.17 -9.15
CA ASN A 156 7.62 -12.92 -9.32
C ASN A 156 8.27 -12.41 -8.03
N THR A 157 7.62 -12.61 -6.87
CA THR A 157 8.19 -12.24 -5.56
C THR A 157 9.49 -12.99 -5.26
N VAL A 158 9.72 -14.16 -5.85
CA VAL A 158 10.94 -14.95 -5.64
C VAL A 158 11.94 -14.78 -6.78
N VAL A 159 11.45 -14.79 -8.03
CA VAL A 159 12.30 -14.76 -9.23
C VAL A 159 12.93 -13.38 -9.44
N LEU A 160 12.17 -12.29 -9.30
CA LEU A 160 12.70 -10.95 -9.58
C LEU A 160 13.84 -10.53 -8.62
N PRO A 161 13.73 -10.75 -7.29
CA PRO A 161 14.85 -10.50 -6.39
C PRO A 161 16.09 -11.34 -6.72
N ARG A 162 15.91 -12.60 -7.15
CA ARG A 162 17.01 -13.45 -7.61
C ARG A 162 17.70 -12.87 -8.84
N GLN A 163 16.91 -12.52 -9.87
CA GLN A 163 17.44 -11.92 -11.09
C GLN A 163 18.21 -10.63 -10.80
N LEU A 164 17.69 -9.79 -9.91
CA LEU A 164 18.33 -8.55 -9.51
C LEU A 164 19.64 -8.79 -8.77
N TRP A 165 19.69 -9.77 -7.87
CA TRP A 165 20.91 -10.17 -7.16
C TRP A 165 21.99 -10.69 -8.11
N ASP A 166 21.63 -11.55 -9.06
CA ASP A 166 22.58 -12.06 -10.05
C ASP A 166 23.13 -10.94 -10.93
N ILE A 167 22.27 -10.01 -11.35
CA ILE A 167 22.66 -8.84 -12.14
C ILE A 167 23.64 -7.99 -11.33
N ALA A 168 23.30 -7.66 -10.08
CA ALA A 168 24.14 -6.86 -9.22
C ALA A 168 25.50 -7.55 -8.94
N THR A 169 25.52 -8.85 -8.68
CA THR A 169 26.76 -9.61 -8.43
C THR A 169 27.67 -9.61 -9.68
N THR A 170 27.07 -9.75 -10.87
CA THR A 170 27.80 -9.70 -12.14
C THR A 170 28.36 -8.31 -12.40
N LEU A 171 27.55 -7.26 -12.20
CA LEU A 171 27.97 -5.86 -12.36
C LEU A 171 29.13 -5.50 -11.41
N ARG A 172 29.07 -5.94 -10.16
CA ARG A 172 30.17 -5.75 -9.21
C ARG A 172 31.46 -6.42 -9.71
N SER A 173 31.35 -7.64 -10.23
CA SER A 173 32.49 -8.37 -10.78
C SER A 173 33.08 -7.65 -11.98
N ILE A 174 32.25 -7.06 -12.84
CA ILE A 174 32.67 -6.21 -13.96
C ILE A 174 33.42 -4.97 -13.46
N THR A 175 32.88 -4.26 -12.46
CA THR A 175 33.55 -3.09 -11.84
C THR A 175 34.92 -3.46 -11.27
N ASP A 176 35.00 -4.51 -10.44
CA ASP A 176 36.26 -4.97 -9.82
C ASP A 176 37.29 -5.42 -10.86
N LEU A 177 36.86 -6.20 -11.88
CA LEU A 177 37.75 -6.62 -12.96
C LEU A 177 38.26 -5.44 -13.80
N GLY A 178 37.42 -4.43 -14.01
CA GLY A 178 37.76 -3.18 -14.70
C GLY A 178 38.76 -2.33 -13.92
N ASP A 179 38.56 -2.18 -12.60
CA ASP A 179 39.50 -1.48 -11.72
C ASP A 179 40.87 -2.16 -11.71
N ARG A 180 40.91 -3.48 -11.55
CA ARG A 180 42.16 -4.25 -11.61
C ARG A 180 42.85 -4.18 -12.97
N ALA A 181 42.10 -4.03 -14.06
CA ALA A 181 42.69 -3.87 -15.40
C ALA A 181 43.31 -2.48 -15.62
N ARG A 182 42.95 -1.48 -14.81
CA ARG A 182 43.57 -0.15 -14.81
C ARG A 182 44.88 -0.10 -14.01
N ILE A 183 45.03 -0.99 -13.02
CA ILE A 183 46.20 -1.06 -12.15
C ILE A 183 47.23 -2.00 -12.79
N VAL A 184 48.00 -1.48 -13.74
CA VAL A 184 49.14 -2.20 -14.34
C VAL A 184 50.36 -1.27 -14.36
N ASP A 185 51.53 -1.79 -14.01
CA ASP A 185 52.79 -1.07 -14.13
C ASP A 185 53.04 -0.71 -15.60
N PRO A 186 53.26 0.59 -15.93
CA PRO A 186 53.53 1.02 -17.30
C PRO A 186 54.65 0.24 -18.00
N ALA A 187 55.67 -0.22 -17.26
CA ALA A 187 56.78 -0.98 -17.83
C ALA A 187 56.35 -2.39 -18.30
N LEU A 188 55.44 -3.03 -17.56
CA LEU A 188 54.87 -4.34 -17.91
C LEU A 188 53.72 -4.21 -18.92
N ALA A 189 53.06 -3.05 -18.99
CA ALA A 189 51.88 -2.84 -19.82
C ALA A 189 52.16 -2.99 -21.33
N GLU A 190 53.37 -2.65 -21.79
CA GLU A 190 53.78 -2.84 -23.18
C GLU A 190 54.04 -4.33 -23.48
N GLU A 191 54.74 -5.03 -22.58
CA GLU A 191 55.05 -6.46 -22.72
C GLU A 191 53.80 -7.35 -22.72
N VAL A 192 52.77 -6.98 -21.94
CA VAL A 192 51.51 -7.74 -21.84
C VAL A 192 50.33 -7.07 -22.54
N ALA A 193 50.58 -6.18 -23.51
CA ALA A 193 49.54 -5.37 -24.16
C ALA A 193 48.40 -6.22 -24.76
N ASP A 194 48.75 -7.32 -25.45
CA ASP A 194 47.79 -8.22 -26.08
C ASP A 194 46.89 -8.92 -25.05
N LEU A 195 47.48 -9.40 -23.95
CA LEU A 195 46.74 -10.03 -22.86
C LEU A 195 45.78 -9.02 -22.18
N LEU A 196 46.22 -7.78 -21.99
CA LEU A 196 45.37 -6.73 -21.44
C LEU A 196 44.24 -6.34 -22.41
N ALA A 197 44.50 -6.35 -23.73
CA ALA A 197 43.48 -6.12 -24.74
C ALA A 197 42.42 -7.23 -24.73
N GLU A 198 42.83 -8.50 -24.66
CA GLU A 198 41.92 -9.65 -24.55
C GLU A 198 41.07 -9.55 -23.28
N ARG A 199 41.68 -9.22 -22.13
CA ARG A 199 40.96 -9.03 -20.87
C ARG A 199 39.92 -7.90 -20.96
N ARG A 200 40.27 -6.76 -21.55
CA ARG A 200 39.31 -5.66 -21.75
C ARG A 200 38.16 -6.10 -22.67
N ALA A 201 38.46 -6.81 -23.75
CA ALA A 201 37.43 -7.34 -24.65
C ALA A 201 36.48 -8.33 -23.94
N ALA A 202 36.99 -9.16 -23.02
CA ALA A 202 36.17 -10.06 -22.21
C ALA A 202 35.23 -9.28 -21.27
N VAL A 203 35.73 -8.22 -20.61
CA VAL A 203 34.91 -7.36 -19.73
C VAL A 203 33.82 -6.64 -20.53
N GLU A 204 34.15 -6.12 -21.71
CA GLU A 204 33.16 -5.48 -22.59
C GLU A 204 32.11 -6.47 -23.10
N THR A 205 32.51 -7.70 -23.41
CA THR A 205 31.58 -8.77 -23.79
C THR A 205 30.63 -9.11 -22.65
N ALA A 206 31.14 -9.22 -21.42
CA ALA A 206 30.31 -9.44 -20.23
C ALA A 206 29.35 -8.27 -19.98
N ARG A 207 29.80 -7.03 -20.21
CA ARG A 207 28.96 -5.82 -20.14
C ARG A 207 27.84 -5.85 -21.19
N GLY A 208 28.14 -6.20 -22.43
CA GLY A 208 27.12 -6.36 -23.47
C GLY A 208 26.08 -7.43 -23.12
N ALA A 209 26.51 -8.56 -22.53
CA ALA A 209 25.61 -9.62 -22.08
C ALA A 209 24.67 -9.16 -20.95
N ILE A 210 25.18 -8.39 -19.97
CA ILE A 210 24.35 -7.88 -18.88
C ILE A 210 23.39 -6.79 -19.35
N GLU A 211 23.83 -5.93 -20.28
CA GLU A 211 22.96 -4.94 -20.94
C GLU A 211 21.79 -5.63 -21.66
N ALA A 212 22.05 -6.73 -22.38
CA ALA A 212 21.01 -7.53 -23.02
C ALA A 212 20.04 -8.17 -22.02
N ARG A 213 20.55 -8.67 -20.87
CA ARG A 213 19.72 -9.21 -19.78
C ARG A 213 18.83 -8.15 -19.16
N VAL A 214 19.35 -6.95 -18.89
CA VAL A 214 18.56 -5.80 -18.39
C VAL A 214 17.49 -5.40 -19.42
N ALA A 215 17.83 -5.33 -20.70
CA ALA A 215 16.86 -5.04 -21.76
C ALA A 215 15.76 -6.12 -21.86
N ALA A 216 16.08 -7.39 -21.56
CA ALA A 216 15.08 -8.45 -21.48
C ALA A 216 14.13 -8.26 -20.29
N LEU A 217 14.66 -7.86 -19.12
CA LEU A 217 13.87 -7.54 -17.93
C LEU A 217 12.95 -6.32 -18.18
N GLU A 218 13.44 -5.30 -18.87
CA GLU A 218 12.63 -4.13 -19.28
C GLU A 218 11.50 -4.52 -20.23
N ARG A 219 11.78 -5.37 -21.24
CA ARG A 219 10.73 -5.89 -22.13
C ARG A 219 9.69 -6.71 -21.38
N TYR A 220 10.12 -7.52 -20.41
CA TYR A 220 9.22 -8.27 -19.55
C TYR A 220 8.31 -7.34 -18.74
N ALA A 221 8.88 -6.34 -18.06
CA ALA A 221 8.13 -5.34 -17.31
C ALA A 221 7.12 -4.59 -18.20
N ALA A 222 7.55 -4.17 -19.39
CA ALA A 222 6.67 -3.51 -20.37
C ALA A 222 5.52 -4.42 -20.83
N GLY A 223 5.78 -5.72 -20.99
CA GLY A 223 4.77 -6.74 -21.32
C GLY A 223 3.69 -6.86 -20.25
N ILE A 224 4.08 -6.96 -18.98
CA ILE A 224 3.12 -7.04 -17.87
C ILE A 224 2.34 -5.72 -17.74
N ALA A 225 3.01 -4.57 -17.84
CA ALA A 225 2.34 -3.27 -17.80
C ALA A 225 1.33 -3.10 -18.95
N ALA A 226 1.61 -3.66 -20.13
CA ALA A 226 0.65 -3.69 -21.24
C ALA A 226 -0.55 -4.59 -20.92
N ALA A 227 -0.32 -5.78 -20.36
CA ALA A 227 -1.39 -6.67 -19.91
C ALA A 227 -2.29 -6.01 -18.85
N ALA A 228 -1.71 -5.31 -17.87
CA ALA A 228 -2.45 -4.56 -16.86
C ALA A 228 -3.33 -3.46 -17.48
N ARG A 229 -2.79 -2.69 -18.45
CA ARG A 229 -3.59 -1.70 -19.21
C ARG A 229 -4.75 -2.34 -19.98
N HIS A 230 -4.54 -3.51 -20.58
CA HIS A 230 -5.61 -4.23 -21.27
C HIS A 230 -6.69 -4.71 -20.32
N GLN A 231 -6.31 -5.20 -19.14
CA GLN A 231 -7.25 -5.61 -18.10
C GLN A 231 -8.12 -4.43 -17.64
N ARG A 232 -7.52 -3.28 -17.32
CA ARG A 232 -8.27 -2.06 -16.95
C ARG A 232 -9.32 -1.66 -18.01
N ARG A 233 -8.96 -1.75 -19.29
CA ARG A 233 -9.90 -1.44 -20.39
C ARG A 233 -11.06 -2.43 -20.46
N LEU A 234 -10.81 -3.72 -20.21
CA LEU A 234 -11.86 -4.73 -20.17
C LEU A 234 -12.81 -4.50 -19.00
N ASP A 235 -12.27 -4.14 -17.83
CA ASP A 235 -13.08 -3.88 -16.64
C ASP A 235 -13.92 -2.61 -16.80
N GLU A 236 -13.37 -1.56 -17.42
CA GLU A 236 -14.12 -0.36 -17.82
C GLU A 236 -15.25 -0.69 -18.80
N LEU A 237 -14.96 -1.50 -19.84
CA LEU A 237 -15.98 -1.90 -20.81
C LEU A 237 -17.11 -2.70 -20.14
N ARG A 238 -16.76 -3.63 -19.24
CA ARG A 238 -17.74 -4.40 -18.47
C ARG A 238 -18.62 -3.49 -17.62
N ARG A 239 -18.03 -2.50 -16.95
CA ARG A 239 -18.78 -1.52 -16.16
C ARG A 239 -19.77 -0.76 -17.04
N LEU A 240 -19.32 -0.22 -18.18
CA LEU A 240 -20.18 0.50 -19.11
C LEU A 240 -21.32 -0.37 -19.65
N LEU A 241 -21.06 -1.65 -19.94
CA LEU A 241 -22.10 -2.58 -20.38
C LEU A 241 -23.15 -2.81 -19.29
N HIS A 242 -22.74 -2.94 -18.04
CA HIS A 242 -23.66 -3.07 -16.91
C HIS A 242 -24.50 -1.81 -16.71
N GLU A 243 -23.90 -0.63 -16.77
CA GLU A 243 -24.62 0.65 -16.72
C GLU A 243 -25.66 0.77 -17.86
N GLN A 244 -25.34 0.27 -19.06
CA GLN A 244 -26.30 0.24 -20.17
C GLN A 244 -27.48 -0.70 -19.92
N GLU A 245 -27.29 -1.81 -19.20
CA GLU A 245 -28.38 -2.69 -18.77
C GLU A 245 -29.28 -1.96 -17.77
N ASP A 246 -28.71 -1.27 -16.78
CA ASP A 246 -29.47 -0.47 -15.81
C ASP A 246 -30.30 0.64 -16.49
N TYR A 247 -29.73 1.32 -17.49
CA TYR A 247 -30.47 2.31 -18.28
C TYR A 247 -31.63 1.68 -19.07
N ARG A 248 -31.47 0.48 -19.60
CA ARG A 248 -32.55 -0.23 -20.31
C ARG A 248 -33.67 -0.64 -19.35
N ASP A 249 -33.33 -1.11 -18.16
CA ASP A 249 -34.31 -1.49 -17.14
C ASP A 249 -35.10 -0.26 -16.66
N LEU A 250 -34.43 0.89 -16.49
CA LEU A 250 -35.09 2.15 -16.16
C LEU A 250 -36.05 2.61 -17.27
N LEU A 251 -35.65 2.49 -18.54
CA LEU A 251 -36.52 2.82 -19.68
C LEU A 251 -37.73 1.88 -19.74
N ALA A 252 -37.55 0.59 -19.48
CA ALA A 252 -38.65 -0.37 -19.42
C ALA A 252 -39.62 -0.07 -18.27
N ALA A 253 -39.10 0.29 -17.09
CA ALA A 253 -39.92 0.69 -15.94
C ALA A 253 -40.73 1.96 -16.24
N THR A 254 -40.09 2.98 -16.82
CA THR A 254 -40.77 4.24 -17.20
C THR A 254 -41.87 3.99 -18.23
N ALA A 255 -41.62 3.15 -19.24
CA ALA A 255 -42.63 2.79 -20.23
C ALA A 255 -43.82 2.03 -19.61
N ALA A 256 -43.57 1.20 -18.58
CA ALA A 256 -44.63 0.54 -17.83
C ALA A 256 -45.45 1.54 -16.98
N ASP A 257 -44.79 2.53 -16.37
CA ASP A 257 -45.46 3.59 -15.61
C ASP A 257 -46.36 4.47 -16.50
N GLU A 258 -45.89 4.81 -17.71
CA GLU A 258 -46.70 5.52 -18.71
C GLU A 258 -47.96 4.72 -19.10
N HIS A 259 -47.84 3.40 -19.23
CA HIS A 259 -48.98 2.53 -19.50
C HIS A 259 -49.96 2.47 -18.31
N ALA A 260 -49.44 2.36 -17.09
CA ALA A 260 -50.24 2.36 -15.88
C ALA A 260 -51.00 3.69 -15.69
N ALA A 261 -50.37 4.83 -16.00
CA ALA A 261 -51.03 6.14 -15.98
C ALA A 261 -52.21 6.19 -16.96
N ALA A 262 -52.02 5.70 -18.19
CA ALA A 262 -53.09 5.63 -19.20
C ALA A 262 -54.27 4.73 -18.76
N ASP A 263 -53.98 3.63 -18.05
CA ASP A 263 -55.02 2.75 -17.49
C ASP A 263 -55.79 3.42 -16.34
N ILE A 264 -55.11 4.20 -15.49
CA ILE A 264 -55.73 4.99 -14.42
C ILE A 264 -56.66 6.06 -15.02
N ASP A 265 -56.22 6.78 -16.05
CA ASP A 265 -57.04 7.78 -16.74
C ASP A 265 -58.32 7.15 -17.30
N ARG A 266 -58.21 5.95 -17.90
CA ARG A 266 -59.37 5.20 -18.39
C ARG A 266 -60.30 4.75 -17.26
N LEU A 267 -59.76 4.36 -16.10
CA LEU A 267 -60.57 4.02 -14.92
C LEU A 267 -61.29 5.26 -14.37
N ALA A 268 -60.64 6.43 -14.37
CA ALA A 268 -61.23 7.69 -13.94
C ALA A 268 -62.37 8.13 -14.88
N GLU A 269 -62.17 8.00 -16.21
CA GLU A 269 -63.22 8.27 -17.20
C GLU A 269 -64.45 7.38 -16.99
N ARG A 270 -64.24 6.07 -16.79
CA ARG A 270 -65.33 5.13 -16.50
C ARG A 270 -66.06 5.44 -15.20
N ALA A 271 -65.33 5.84 -14.16
CA ALA A 271 -65.92 6.25 -12.89
C ALA A 271 -66.80 7.50 -13.04
N GLY A 272 -66.34 8.48 -13.84
CA GLY A 272 -67.13 9.68 -14.16
C GLY A 272 -68.42 9.36 -14.90
N LEU A 273 -68.37 8.50 -15.93
CA LEU A 273 -69.57 8.05 -16.64
C LEU A 273 -70.57 7.34 -15.70
N ALA A 274 -70.06 6.50 -14.79
CA ALA A 274 -70.91 5.81 -13.82
C ALA A 274 -71.56 6.78 -12.81
N GLU A 275 -70.85 7.82 -12.39
CA GLU A 275 -71.40 8.87 -11.52
C GLU A 275 -72.52 9.64 -12.23
N GLU A 276 -72.34 10.00 -13.50
CA GLU A 276 -73.37 10.66 -14.32
C GLU A 276 -74.63 9.79 -14.47
N ASP A 277 -74.46 8.50 -14.78
CA ASP A 277 -75.57 7.54 -14.90
C ASP A 277 -76.34 7.40 -13.57
N LEU A 278 -75.62 7.29 -12.45
CA LEU A 278 -76.21 7.23 -11.11
C LEU A 278 -76.96 8.52 -10.75
N ALA A 279 -76.38 9.69 -11.07
CA ALA A 279 -77.03 10.98 -10.84
C ALA A 279 -78.30 11.11 -11.69
N ALA A 280 -78.27 10.67 -12.94
CA ALA A 280 -79.45 10.64 -13.82
C ALA A 280 -80.54 9.70 -13.28
N ALA A 281 -80.17 8.50 -12.81
CA ALA A 281 -81.09 7.54 -12.20
C ALA A 281 -81.72 8.10 -10.91
N LEU A 282 -80.92 8.74 -10.04
CA LEU A 282 -81.41 9.40 -8.83
C LEU A 282 -82.40 10.52 -9.16
N GLN A 283 -82.08 11.38 -10.15
CA GLN A 283 -83.00 12.44 -10.58
C GLN A 283 -84.30 11.89 -11.18
N ALA A 284 -84.23 10.77 -11.91
CA ALA A 284 -85.43 10.11 -12.43
C ALA A 284 -86.30 9.55 -11.29
N ALA A 285 -85.71 8.88 -10.30
CA ALA A 285 -86.41 8.36 -9.14
C ALA A 285 -87.04 9.48 -8.29
N LEU A 286 -86.35 10.61 -8.09
CA LEU A 286 -86.89 11.78 -7.40
C LEU A 286 -88.09 12.36 -8.14
N ARG A 287 -88.04 12.45 -9.48
CA ARG A 287 -89.18 12.89 -10.31
C ARG A 287 -90.38 11.95 -10.18
N GLU A 288 -90.15 10.64 -10.19
CA GLU A 288 -91.21 9.65 -10.00
C GLU A 288 -91.86 9.74 -8.61
N ALA A 289 -91.06 9.91 -7.57
CA ALA A 289 -91.56 10.12 -6.21
C ALA A 289 -92.41 11.38 -6.07
N ASP A 290 -92.03 12.48 -6.73
CA ASP A 290 -92.78 13.73 -6.72
C ASP A 290 -94.14 13.61 -7.41
N LEU A 291 -94.21 12.86 -8.51
CA LEU A 291 -95.47 12.51 -9.19
C LEU A 291 -96.39 11.68 -8.30
N LEU A 292 -95.85 10.71 -7.55
CA LEU A 292 -96.61 9.91 -6.59
C LEU A 292 -97.11 10.74 -5.38
N SER A 293 -96.33 11.73 -4.93
CA SER A 293 -96.75 12.65 -3.85
C SER A 293 -97.85 13.62 -4.32
N SER A 294 -97.75 14.13 -5.54
CA SER A 294 -98.71 15.06 -6.16
C SER A 294 -100.06 14.40 -6.48
N GLY A 295 -100.10 13.07 -6.63
CA GLY A 295 -101.34 12.29 -6.77
C GLY A 295 -102.12 12.08 -5.47
N SER A 296 -101.60 12.52 -4.32
CA SER A 296 -102.19 12.30 -2.98
C SER A 296 -102.82 13.55 -2.33
N SER A 297 -103.13 14.60 -3.12
CA SER A 297 -103.88 15.76 -2.63
C SER A 297 -105.39 15.42 -2.54
N PRO A 298 -106.05 15.55 -1.36
CA PRO A 298 -107.48 15.29 -1.22
C PRO A 298 -108.31 16.38 -1.92
N PRO A 299 -109.50 16.06 -2.48
CA PRO A 299 -110.32 17.02 -3.20
C PRO A 299 -111.02 17.99 -2.25
N ASP A 300 -110.90 19.29 -2.54
CA ASP A 300 -111.70 20.36 -1.91
C ASP A 300 -113.18 20.25 -2.36
N PRO A 301 -114.17 20.44 -1.46
CA PRO A 301 -115.59 20.23 -1.75
C PRO A 301 -116.22 21.38 -2.59
N PRO A 302 -117.34 21.10 -3.28
CA PRO A 302 -117.92 21.96 -4.31
C PRO A 302 -118.63 23.21 -3.74
N GLN A 303 -118.37 24.37 -4.35
CA GLN A 303 -119.21 25.57 -4.14
C GLN A 303 -120.52 25.43 -4.91
N ALA A 304 -121.62 25.49 -4.16
CA ALA A 304 -122.98 25.46 -4.66
C ALA A 304 -123.39 26.82 -5.27
N THR A 305 -124.06 26.71 -6.40
CA THR A 305 -124.79 27.71 -7.15
C THR A 305 -125.89 28.39 -6.34
N GLU A 306 -125.90 29.72 -6.30
CA GLU A 306 -127.11 30.54 -6.09
C GLU A 306 -127.35 31.37 -7.35
N ASN A 307 -128.55 31.22 -7.90
CA ASN A 307 -129.13 31.89 -9.07
C ASN A 307 -130.65 31.86 -8.83
N PRO A 308 -131.47 32.64 -9.54
CA PRO A 308 -131.56 34.10 -9.71
C PRO A 308 -132.86 34.64 -9.05
N GLU A 309 -133.07 35.95 -9.04
CA GLU A 309 -134.29 36.57 -9.62
C GLU A 309 -134.22 38.11 -9.62
N ASP A 310 -134.32 38.62 -10.84
CA ASP A 310 -134.71 39.96 -11.35
C ASP A 310 -136.08 40.41 -10.76
N PRO A 311 -136.67 41.60 -11.07
CA PRO A 311 -136.24 42.67 -11.98
C PRO A 311 -136.56 44.11 -11.51
N GLU A 312 -136.31 45.06 -12.42
CA GLU A 312 -137.11 46.29 -12.67
C GLU A 312 -137.00 47.43 -11.62
N ASN A 313 -136.90 48.74 -11.95
CA ASN A 313 -137.02 49.56 -13.15
C ASN A 313 -136.65 51.03 -12.72
N PRO A 314 -136.99 52.10 -13.47
CA PRO A 314 -136.11 52.93 -14.28
C PRO A 314 -135.78 54.32 -13.67
N ALA A 315 -134.71 54.94 -14.20
CA ALA A 315 -134.71 56.27 -14.87
C ALA A 315 -133.26 56.72 -15.11
#